data_AF-A0A8B8KFL3-F1
#
_entry.id   AF-A0A8B8KFL3-F1
#
_cell.length_a   1.000
_cell.length_b   1.000
_cell.length_c   1.000
_cell.angle_alpha   90.00
_cell.angle_beta   90.00
_cell.angle_gamma   90.00
#
_symmetry.space_group_name_H-M   'P 1'
#
loop_
_entity.id
_entity.type
_entity.pdbx_description
1 polymer ?
#
loop_
_entity_poly.entity_id
_entity_poly.type
_entity_poly.pdbx_seq_one_letter_code
_entity_poly.pdbx_strand_id
1 'polypeptide(L)'
;MSSPTVVQPRKSTLQMPVAIPPIDPSTNRSRGRFPSGIRQLNSKDTGYQREVSALRDEIDMLEEENEIIIEKLRHAEKRREEAEARARELEKKVASLGEGVSQEALRRREAALRQREVAFKAAKQTQDRRDADMKVLRVEIRNLKDDAAAAIEQQQEAEAEVKALNTMTQRMIFTQEEMEVVVLKRCWLARYWGLAVKLGICADIALSKHEYWSSLAPLPFEFVTSSGQKAKKESWNKSECADDSDRNNPVRDLSDLTGEGNIESMLSVEMGLRELSSLQVEDAVVLALAQYRSPHFIRQSISELSDEETEDVLFKEAWLTYFWRRALVHGVEEDVAEERLQFWISRSEQSPTSLDAVNVERGLLELRKLGIEQQLWEVSRKEIDPRPALALANHKLSTESEALS
;
A
#
# COMPACT_ATOMS: atom_id res chain seq x y z
N MET A 1 10.88 52.20 19.98
CA MET A 1 11.07 53.21 18.93
C MET A 1 9.82 53.21 18.06
N SER A 2 9.27 54.41 17.86
CA SER A 2 8.38 54.87 16.79
C SER A 2 7.05 54.14 16.50
N SER A 3 5.97 54.74 17.02
CA SER A 3 4.59 54.77 16.48
C SER A 3 4.54 55.60 15.16
N PRO A 4 3.37 55.93 14.56
CA PRO A 4 2.00 55.40 14.66
C PRO A 4 1.37 55.17 13.25
N THR A 5 0.11 54.74 13.09
CA THR A 5 -0.99 55.67 12.78
C THR A 5 -2.35 54.99 12.97
N VAL A 6 -3.10 55.56 13.91
CA VAL A 6 -4.53 55.39 14.16
C VAL A 6 -5.28 56.36 13.26
N VAL A 7 -6.34 55.93 12.58
CA VAL A 7 -7.35 56.85 12.01
C VAL A 7 -8.62 56.73 12.85
N GLN A 8 -9.00 57.87 13.42
CA GLN A 8 -10.11 58.10 14.33
C GLN A 8 -11.36 58.63 13.57
N PRO A 9 -12.51 58.76 14.27
CA PRO A 9 -13.86 58.74 13.70
C PRO A 9 -14.35 60.11 13.22
N ARG A 10 -15.42 60.13 12.43
CA ARG A 10 -16.18 61.36 12.14
C ARG A 10 -17.44 61.44 13.00
N LYS A 11 -17.52 62.55 13.73
CA LYS A 11 -18.59 62.98 14.63
C LYS A 11 -19.76 63.57 13.83
N SER A 12 -20.97 63.38 14.39
CA SER A 12 -22.16 64.26 14.47
C SER A 12 -22.43 65.31 13.39
N THR A 13 -23.72 65.50 13.03
CA THR A 13 -24.51 66.68 13.44
C THR A 13 -25.99 66.50 13.07
N LEU A 14 -26.85 66.68 14.09
CA LEU A 14 -28.29 66.88 14.02
C LEU A 14 -28.60 68.21 13.31
N GLN A 15 -29.55 68.24 12.38
CA GLN A 15 -30.28 69.48 12.09
C GLN A 15 -31.75 69.19 11.76
N MET A 16 -32.61 69.56 12.72
CA MET A 16 -34.03 69.83 12.53
C MET A 16 -34.22 71.09 11.66
N PRO A 17 -35.39 71.26 11.01
CA PRO A 17 -35.67 72.38 10.14
C PRO A 17 -35.97 73.67 10.92
N VAL A 18 -35.39 74.78 10.45
CA VAL A 18 -35.66 76.14 10.91
C VAL A 18 -36.91 76.67 10.22
N ALA A 19 -37.87 77.12 11.03
CA ALA A 19 -38.89 78.09 10.66
C ALA A 19 -38.38 79.51 10.97
N ILE A 20 -38.77 80.52 10.16
CA ILE A 20 -39.14 81.90 10.56
C ILE A 20 -39.42 82.77 9.30
N PRO A 21 -40.27 83.82 9.41
CA PRO A 21 -41.31 84.16 8.43
C PRO A 21 -41.19 85.59 7.80
N PRO A 22 -42.10 86.56 8.04
CA PRO A 22 -42.98 87.18 7.04
C PRO A 22 -42.65 88.66 6.77
N ILE A 23 -43.12 89.23 5.65
CA ILE A 23 -43.22 90.69 5.48
C ILE A 23 -44.50 91.03 4.71
N ASP A 24 -45.43 91.63 5.44
CA ASP A 24 -46.41 92.65 5.02
C ASP A 24 -45.94 93.94 5.77
N PRO A 25 -46.46 95.18 5.62
CA PRO A 25 -47.22 95.85 4.56
C PRO A 25 -46.66 97.29 4.25
N SER A 26 -47.21 98.02 3.28
CA SER A 26 -47.26 99.51 3.31
C SER A 26 -48.38 100.01 2.38
N THR A 27 -49.54 100.47 2.85
CA THR A 27 -49.88 101.63 3.70
C THR A 27 -49.88 102.98 2.96
N ASN A 28 -51.11 103.51 2.86
CA ASN A 28 -51.53 104.91 2.95
C ASN A 28 -51.47 105.88 1.74
N ARG A 29 -52.70 106.31 1.42
CA ARG A 29 -53.20 107.71 1.40
C ARG A 29 -52.57 108.69 0.41
N SER A 30 -53.41 109.13 -0.53
CA SER A 30 -53.89 110.53 -0.58
C SER A 30 -55.07 110.56 -1.56
N ARG A 31 -56.32 110.65 -1.09
CA ARG A 31 -57.04 111.89 -0.76
C ARG A 31 -56.80 112.99 -1.81
N GLY A 32 -57.90 113.30 -2.52
CA GLY A 32 -57.92 114.10 -3.72
C GLY A 32 -57.60 115.58 -3.55
N ARG A 33 -57.61 116.27 -4.68
CA ARG A 33 -57.86 117.70 -4.75
C ARG A 33 -58.21 118.09 -6.19
N PHE A 34 -59.46 118.50 -6.38
CA PHE A 34 -59.83 119.42 -7.46
C PHE A 34 -59.03 120.73 -7.34
N PRO A 35 -58.78 121.40 -8.47
CA PRO A 35 -58.99 122.85 -8.52
C PRO A 35 -59.92 123.20 -9.70
N SER A 36 -60.97 123.98 -9.45
CA SER A 36 -60.96 125.45 -9.64
C SER A 36 -60.98 125.82 -11.12
N GLY A 37 -61.88 126.64 -11.63
CA GLY A 37 -62.83 127.55 -11.03
C GLY A 37 -63.17 128.63 -12.07
N ILE A 38 -63.91 129.65 -11.62
CA ILE A 38 -64.20 130.93 -12.30
C ILE A 38 -65.45 130.85 -13.19
N ARG A 39 -66.61 131.24 -12.63
CA ARG A 39 -67.29 132.55 -12.82
C ARG A 39 -68.04 132.54 -14.16
N GLN A 40 -69.33 132.81 -14.28
CA GLN A 40 -70.02 134.00 -13.80
C GLN A 40 -71.51 133.86 -14.19
N LEU A 41 -72.40 134.13 -13.23
CA LEU A 41 -73.73 134.76 -13.33
C LEU A 41 -74.53 134.65 -14.66
N ASN A 42 -75.67 133.97 -14.54
CA ASN A 42 -76.94 134.21 -15.23
C ASN A 42 -76.95 134.36 -16.77
N SER A 43 -77.38 133.29 -17.46
CA SER A 43 -78.72 133.17 -18.09
C SER A 43 -78.70 132.25 -19.32
N LYS A 44 -79.68 131.33 -19.37
CA LYS A 44 -80.19 130.59 -20.56
C LYS A 44 -79.36 129.42 -21.13
N ASP A 45 -79.54 128.26 -20.52
CA ASP A 45 -80.13 127.04 -21.11
C ASP A 45 -79.82 126.69 -22.59
N THR A 46 -78.58 126.29 -22.93
CA THR A 46 -78.30 125.58 -24.22
C THR A 46 -76.97 124.79 -24.33
N GLY A 47 -76.23 124.55 -23.23
CA GLY A 47 -74.93 123.83 -23.25
C GLY A 47 -74.95 122.37 -22.78
N TYR A 48 -75.93 121.97 -21.96
CA TYR A 48 -76.03 120.65 -21.29
C TYR A 48 -76.13 119.44 -22.23
N GLN A 49 -76.45 119.64 -23.52
CA GLN A 49 -76.78 118.54 -24.42
C GLN A 49 -75.57 117.76 -24.97
N ARG A 50 -74.38 118.38 -25.04
CA ARG A 50 -73.19 117.74 -25.64
C ARG A 50 -72.40 116.87 -24.65
N GLU A 51 -72.29 117.27 -23.39
CA GLU A 51 -71.61 116.50 -22.33
C GLU A 51 -72.43 115.29 -21.89
N VAL A 52 -73.77 115.38 -21.94
CA VAL A 52 -74.69 114.27 -21.64
C VAL A 52 -74.59 113.14 -22.67
N SER A 53 -74.25 113.43 -23.93
CA SER A 53 -74.00 112.40 -24.95
C SER A 53 -72.68 111.67 -24.73
N ALA A 54 -71.58 112.38 -24.45
CA ALA A 54 -70.28 111.74 -24.22
C ALA A 54 -70.28 110.83 -22.97
N LEU A 55 -70.99 111.23 -21.91
CA LEU A 55 -71.18 110.39 -20.72
C LEU A 55 -72.15 109.21 -20.96
N ARG A 56 -73.07 109.30 -21.93
CA ARG A 56 -73.93 108.18 -22.33
C ARG A 56 -73.11 107.09 -23.01
N ASP A 57 -72.26 107.47 -23.95
CA ASP A 57 -71.40 106.53 -24.69
C ASP A 57 -70.39 105.84 -23.76
N GLU A 58 -69.89 106.53 -22.72
CA GLU A 58 -69.00 105.93 -21.72
C GLU A 58 -69.74 104.95 -20.78
N ILE A 59 -71.01 105.23 -20.43
CA ILE A 59 -71.85 104.29 -19.69
C ILE A 59 -72.11 103.04 -20.54
N ASP A 60 -72.45 103.21 -21.82
CA ASP A 60 -72.71 102.08 -22.72
C ASP A 60 -71.45 101.22 -22.91
N MET A 61 -70.26 101.82 -23.06
CA MET A 61 -68.99 101.08 -23.10
C MET A 61 -68.69 100.36 -21.78
N LEU A 62 -68.95 101.00 -20.62
CA LEU A 62 -68.73 100.37 -19.32
C LEU A 62 -69.74 99.25 -19.05
N GLU A 63 -70.99 99.36 -19.52
CA GLU A 63 -71.98 98.28 -19.47
C GLU A 63 -71.53 97.10 -20.32
N GLU A 64 -71.01 97.35 -21.52
CA GLU A 64 -70.44 96.29 -22.38
C GLU A 64 -69.19 95.65 -21.75
N GLU A 65 -68.29 96.44 -21.16
CA GLU A 65 -67.13 95.91 -20.41
C GLU A 65 -67.55 95.11 -19.18
N ASN A 66 -68.60 95.54 -18.47
CA ASN A 66 -69.12 94.85 -17.30
C ASN A 66 -69.75 93.51 -17.68
N GLU A 67 -70.52 93.45 -18.78
CA GLU A 67 -71.02 92.20 -19.35
C GLU A 67 -69.89 91.27 -19.80
N ILE A 68 -68.84 91.81 -20.44
CA ILE A 68 -67.63 91.04 -20.81
C ILE A 68 -66.93 90.47 -19.57
N ILE A 69 -66.86 91.23 -18.47
CA ILE A 69 -66.24 90.78 -17.22
C ILE A 69 -67.09 89.70 -16.55
N ILE A 70 -68.42 89.85 -16.52
CA ILE A 70 -69.35 88.86 -15.98
C ILE A 70 -69.19 87.53 -16.73
N GLU A 71 -69.08 87.58 -18.06
CA GLU A 71 -68.93 86.38 -18.87
C GLU A 71 -67.55 85.71 -18.68
N LYS A 72 -66.48 86.49 -18.52
CA LYS A 72 -65.15 85.98 -18.14
C LYS A 72 -65.16 85.34 -16.75
N LEU A 73 -65.91 85.90 -15.81
CA LEU A 73 -66.06 85.38 -14.45
C LEU A 73 -66.78 84.03 -14.47
N ARG A 74 -67.88 83.90 -15.23
CA ARG A 74 -68.54 82.60 -15.47
C ARG A 74 -67.60 81.56 -16.09
N HIS A 75 -66.82 81.94 -17.09
CA HIS A 75 -65.86 81.03 -17.72
C HIS A 75 -64.73 80.60 -16.77
N ALA A 76 -64.27 81.50 -15.88
CA ALA A 76 -63.29 81.17 -14.86
C ALA A 76 -63.88 80.27 -13.77
N GLU A 77 -65.13 80.50 -13.37
CA GLU A 77 -65.85 79.70 -12.38
C GLU A 77 -66.09 78.28 -12.89
N LYS A 78 -66.52 78.11 -14.15
CA LYS A 78 -66.63 76.80 -14.79
C LYS A 78 -65.30 76.04 -14.83
N ARG A 79 -64.20 76.72 -15.18
CA ARG A 79 -62.86 76.11 -15.14
C ARG A 79 -62.42 75.73 -13.73
N ARG A 80 -62.79 76.51 -12.71
CA ARG A 80 -62.53 76.18 -11.30
C ARG A 80 -63.30 74.93 -10.89
N GLU A 81 -64.58 74.83 -11.23
CA GLU A 81 -65.41 73.65 -10.94
C GLU A 81 -64.87 72.39 -11.62
N GLU A 82 -64.44 72.48 -12.88
CA GLU A 82 -63.81 71.37 -13.59
C GLU A 82 -62.48 70.94 -12.93
N ALA A 83 -61.66 71.89 -12.48
CA ALA A 83 -60.43 71.60 -11.75
C ALA A 83 -60.70 70.99 -10.38
N GLU A 84 -61.72 71.47 -9.67
CA GLU A 84 -62.14 70.95 -8.37
C GLU A 84 -62.72 69.54 -8.49
N ALA A 85 -63.52 69.27 -9.53
CA ALA A 85 -64.02 67.92 -9.82
C ALA A 85 -62.87 66.94 -10.09
N ARG A 86 -61.86 67.35 -10.85
CA ARG A 86 -60.64 66.54 -11.10
C ARG A 86 -59.83 66.31 -9.83
N ALA A 87 -59.70 67.32 -8.97
CA ALA A 87 -59.02 67.18 -7.69
C ALA A 87 -59.75 66.18 -6.77
N ARG A 88 -61.09 66.29 -6.67
CA ARG A 88 -61.91 65.35 -5.90
C ARG A 88 -61.83 63.91 -6.44
N GLU A 89 -61.71 63.72 -7.76
CA GLU A 89 -61.53 62.38 -8.34
C GLU A 89 -60.16 61.78 -8.01
N LEU A 90 -59.09 62.58 -8.07
CA LEU A 90 -57.74 62.14 -7.68
C LEU A 90 -57.66 61.83 -6.18
N GLU A 91 -58.30 62.64 -5.34
CA GLU A 91 -58.38 62.39 -3.90
C GLU A 91 -59.11 61.08 -3.59
N LYS A 92 -60.22 60.79 -4.29
CA LYS A 92 -60.89 59.48 -4.20
C LYS A 92 -59.98 58.33 -4.62
N LYS A 93 -59.17 58.50 -5.67
CA LYS A 93 -58.20 57.48 -6.13
C LYS A 93 -57.04 57.29 -5.16
N VAL A 94 -56.55 58.36 -4.52
CA VAL A 94 -55.49 58.27 -3.50
C VAL A 94 -56.01 57.64 -2.22
N ALA A 95 -57.24 57.97 -1.80
CA ALA A 95 -57.90 57.37 -0.65
C ALA A 95 -58.09 55.84 -0.83
N SER A 96 -58.57 55.40 -2.00
CA SER A 96 -58.76 53.96 -2.28
C SER A 96 -57.45 53.18 -2.39
N LEU A 97 -56.37 53.79 -2.88
CA LEU A 97 -55.04 53.19 -2.90
C LEU A 97 -54.38 53.15 -1.50
N GLY A 98 -54.68 54.13 -0.65
CA GLY A 98 -54.21 54.17 0.74
C GLY A 98 -54.83 53.08 1.63
N GLU A 99 -56.08 52.67 1.34
CA GLU A 99 -56.77 51.58 2.05
C GLU A 99 -56.33 50.17 1.62
N GLY A 100 -55.74 50.01 0.42
CA GLY A 100 -55.26 48.73 -0.11
C GLY A 100 -54.03 48.15 0.60
N VAL A 101 -53.30 48.96 1.37
CA VAL A 101 -52.23 48.52 2.27
C VAL A 101 -52.75 48.54 3.71
N SER A 102 -53.66 47.61 4.02
CA SER A 102 -54.14 47.48 5.40
C SER A 102 -52.96 47.17 6.33
N GLN A 103 -52.85 47.92 7.43
CA GLN A 103 -51.85 47.71 8.49
C GLN A 103 -51.82 46.25 8.98
N GLU A 104 -52.98 45.59 8.88
CA GLU A 104 -53.16 44.18 9.21
C GLU A 104 -52.50 43.21 8.20
N ALA A 105 -52.54 43.49 6.89
CA ALA A 105 -51.77 42.73 5.91
C ALA A 105 -50.25 42.89 6.12
N LEU A 106 -49.82 44.08 6.55
CA LEU A 106 -48.43 44.37 6.88
C LEU A 106 -47.98 43.61 8.13
N ARG A 107 -48.79 43.60 9.20
CA ARG A 107 -48.53 42.79 10.41
C ARG A 107 -48.47 41.28 10.11
N ARG A 108 -49.35 40.76 9.24
CA ARG A 108 -49.30 39.35 8.82
C ARG A 108 -48.02 39.03 8.04
N ARG A 109 -47.58 39.94 7.16
CA ARG A 109 -46.33 39.78 6.39
C ARG A 109 -45.10 39.87 7.29
N GLU A 110 -45.11 40.76 8.28
CA GLU A 110 -44.06 40.86 9.31
C GLU A 110 -44.01 39.59 10.19
N ALA A 111 -45.17 39.07 10.61
CA ALA A 111 -45.27 37.81 11.35
C ALA A 111 -44.74 36.61 10.53
N ALA A 112 -45.07 36.54 9.25
CA ALA A 112 -44.57 35.51 8.35
C ALA A 112 -43.04 35.61 8.15
N LEU A 113 -42.49 36.82 8.05
CA LEU A 113 -41.04 37.04 7.99
C LEU A 113 -40.35 36.62 9.30
N ARG A 114 -40.90 36.99 10.45
CA ARG A 114 -40.40 36.56 11.77
C ARG A 114 -40.43 35.04 11.92
N GLN A 115 -41.50 34.37 11.48
CA GLN A 115 -41.57 32.91 11.45
C GLN A 115 -40.49 32.32 10.53
N ARG A 116 -40.27 32.91 9.35
CA ARG A 116 -39.21 32.49 8.42
C ARG A 116 -37.81 32.68 9.00
N GLU A 117 -37.58 33.77 9.73
CA GLU A 117 -36.32 34.02 10.44
C GLU A 117 -36.06 33.02 11.55
N VAL A 118 -37.09 32.68 12.34
CA VAL A 118 -36.99 31.65 13.40
C VAL A 118 -36.71 30.28 12.76
N ALA A 119 -37.44 29.91 11.72
CA ALA A 119 -37.22 28.67 10.99
C ALA A 119 -35.82 28.61 10.36
N PHE A 120 -35.33 29.73 9.81
CA PHE A 120 -33.97 29.82 9.26
C PHE A 120 -32.90 29.68 10.34
N LYS A 121 -33.07 30.31 11.50
CA LYS A 121 -32.14 30.16 12.64
C LYS A 121 -32.13 28.72 13.17
N ALA A 122 -33.29 28.09 13.29
CA ALA A 122 -33.39 26.68 13.66
C ALA A 122 -32.72 25.77 12.63
N ALA A 123 -32.99 25.97 11.34
CA ALA A 123 -32.33 25.23 10.25
C ALA A 123 -30.81 25.41 10.29
N LYS A 124 -30.32 26.64 10.49
CA LYS A 124 -28.89 26.94 10.62
C LYS A 124 -28.25 26.21 11.81
N GLN A 125 -28.87 26.23 13.00
CA GLN A 125 -28.37 25.47 14.15
C GLN A 125 -28.31 23.96 13.88
N THR A 126 -29.34 23.39 13.22
CA THR A 126 -29.29 21.96 12.85
C THR A 126 -28.20 21.66 11.83
N GLN A 127 -27.93 22.60 10.91
CA GLN A 127 -26.86 22.45 9.92
C GLN A 127 -25.48 22.58 10.56
N ASP A 128 -25.27 23.55 11.45
CA ASP A 128 -24.02 23.71 12.20
C ASP A 128 -23.72 22.45 13.05
N ARG A 129 -24.75 21.84 13.66
CA ARG A 129 -24.61 20.56 14.37
C ARG A 129 -24.24 19.42 13.43
N ARG A 130 -24.94 19.28 12.29
CA ARG A 130 -24.59 18.27 11.27
C ARG A 130 -23.18 18.46 10.73
N ASP A 131 -22.74 19.71 10.54
CA ASP A 131 -21.39 20.02 10.06
C ASP A 131 -20.32 19.67 11.11
N ALA A 132 -20.62 19.86 12.40
CA ALA A 132 -19.76 19.39 13.48
C ALA A 132 -19.68 17.85 13.51
N ASP A 133 -20.82 17.16 13.45
CA ASP A 133 -20.86 15.69 13.40
C ASP A 133 -20.13 15.15 12.16
N MET A 134 -20.29 15.80 10.99
CA MET A 134 -19.59 15.46 9.75
C MET A 134 -18.07 15.66 9.86
N LYS A 135 -17.60 16.64 10.63
CA LYS A 135 -16.17 16.82 10.92
C LYS A 135 -15.66 15.69 11.84
N VAL A 136 -16.41 15.34 12.88
CA VAL A 136 -16.06 14.23 13.78
C VAL A 136 -15.96 12.92 12.99
N LEU A 137 -16.97 12.58 12.19
CA LEU A 137 -16.95 11.38 11.34
C LEU A 137 -15.80 11.37 10.35
N ARG A 138 -15.41 12.52 9.78
CA ARG A 138 -14.24 12.60 8.89
C ARG A 138 -12.93 12.28 9.61
N VAL A 139 -12.76 12.76 10.85
CA VAL A 139 -11.59 12.44 11.67
C VAL A 139 -11.60 10.96 12.06
N GLU A 140 -12.75 10.43 12.46
CA GLU A 140 -12.89 9.01 12.80
C GLU A 140 -12.60 8.10 11.61
N ILE A 141 -13.10 8.42 10.40
CA ILE A 141 -12.76 7.70 9.17
C ILE A 141 -11.26 7.77 8.88
N ARG A 142 -10.62 8.91 9.16
CA ARG A 142 -9.17 9.04 8.96
C ARG A 142 -8.40 8.15 9.93
N ASN A 143 -8.75 8.19 11.21
CA ASN A 143 -8.14 7.35 12.23
C ASN A 143 -8.33 5.86 11.89
N LEU A 144 -9.55 5.43 11.56
CA LEU A 144 -9.82 4.04 11.17
C LEU A 144 -9.03 3.60 9.93
N LYS A 145 -8.76 4.50 8.98
CA LYS A 145 -7.90 4.21 7.83
C LYS A 145 -6.43 4.07 8.23
N ASP A 146 -5.94 4.93 9.11
CA ASP A 146 -4.57 4.87 9.61
C ASP A 146 -4.40 3.59 10.48
N ASP A 147 -5.37 3.24 11.31
CA ASP A 147 -5.40 1.99 12.09
C ASP A 147 -5.46 0.75 11.18
N ALA A 148 -6.27 0.79 10.11
CA ALA A 148 -6.31 -0.29 9.12
C ALA A 148 -4.99 -0.43 8.37
N ALA A 149 -4.29 0.68 8.06
CA ALA A 149 -2.98 0.64 7.45
C ALA A 149 -1.93 0.03 8.40
N ALA A 150 -1.95 0.42 9.68
CA ALA A 150 -1.08 -0.15 10.70
C ALA A 150 -1.33 -1.65 10.92
N ALA A 151 -2.59 -2.09 10.89
CA ALA A 151 -2.93 -3.50 10.99
C ALA A 151 -2.43 -4.32 9.79
N ILE A 152 -2.48 -3.77 8.56
CA ILE A 152 -1.93 -4.41 7.36
C ILE A 152 -0.41 -4.51 7.47
N GLU A 153 0.27 -3.47 7.94
CA GLU A 153 1.72 -3.48 8.15
C GLU A 153 2.13 -4.55 9.17
N GLN A 154 1.45 -4.62 10.30
CA GLN A 154 1.67 -5.66 11.31
C GLN A 154 1.41 -7.07 10.77
N GLN A 155 0.39 -7.25 9.93
CA GLN A 155 0.14 -8.53 9.28
C GLN A 155 1.29 -8.91 8.33
N GLN A 156 1.79 -7.97 7.54
CA GLN A 156 2.92 -8.21 6.63
C GLN A 156 4.21 -8.54 7.39
N GLU A 157 4.48 -7.86 8.50
CA GLU A 157 5.61 -8.15 9.39
C GLU A 157 5.48 -9.56 9.99
N ALA A 158 4.34 -9.90 10.57
CA ALA A 158 4.09 -11.24 11.11
C ALA A 158 4.17 -12.32 10.03
N GLU A 159 3.69 -12.06 8.81
CA GLU A 159 3.84 -12.98 7.68
C GLU A 159 5.30 -13.15 7.26
N ALA A 160 6.11 -12.09 7.30
CA ALA A 160 7.54 -12.16 7.04
C ALA A 160 8.28 -12.97 8.12
N GLU A 161 7.92 -12.80 9.39
CA GLU A 161 8.46 -13.60 10.50
C GLU A 161 8.10 -15.08 10.37
N VAL A 162 6.83 -15.40 10.08
CA VAL A 162 6.39 -16.78 9.86
C VAL A 162 7.11 -17.41 8.66
N LYS A 163 7.31 -16.65 7.58
CA LYS A 163 8.13 -17.12 6.44
C LYS A 163 9.57 -17.39 6.86
N ALA A 164 10.20 -16.49 7.64
CA ALA A 164 11.56 -16.67 8.13
C ALA A 164 11.68 -17.90 9.06
N LEU A 165 10.73 -18.10 9.97
CA LEU A 165 10.69 -19.27 10.86
C LEU A 165 10.46 -20.57 10.09
N ASN A 166 9.60 -20.57 9.08
CA ASN A 166 9.40 -21.73 8.21
C ASN A 166 10.68 -22.07 7.45
N THR A 167 11.37 -21.07 6.89
CA THR A 167 12.67 -21.25 6.23
C THR A 167 13.71 -21.79 7.21
N MET A 168 13.78 -21.26 8.43
CA MET A 168 14.70 -21.75 9.47
C MET A 168 14.39 -23.21 9.84
N THR A 169 13.13 -23.56 10.02
CA THR A 169 12.68 -24.93 10.34
C THR A 169 13.01 -25.91 9.20
N GLN A 170 12.79 -25.52 7.95
CA GLN A 170 13.15 -26.33 6.78
C GLN A 170 14.67 -26.55 6.65
N ARG A 171 15.51 -25.61 7.12
CA ARG A 171 16.97 -25.81 7.17
C ARG A 171 17.38 -26.81 8.25
N MET A 172 16.60 -26.94 9.31
CA MET A 172 16.90 -27.85 10.43
C MET A 172 16.46 -29.28 10.15
N ILE A 173 15.48 -29.48 9.26
CA ILE A 173 14.94 -30.79 8.88
C ILE A 173 15.62 -31.26 7.60
N PHE A 174 15.93 -32.55 7.53
CA PHE A 174 16.53 -33.16 6.35
C PHE A 174 15.50 -33.62 5.33
N THR A 175 15.82 -33.40 4.06
CA THR A 175 15.13 -34.05 2.96
C THR A 175 15.43 -35.55 2.95
N GLN A 176 14.66 -36.30 2.17
CA GLN A 176 14.85 -37.74 2.05
C GLN A 176 16.26 -38.11 1.58
N GLU A 177 16.79 -37.40 0.58
CA GLU A 177 18.12 -37.68 0.05
C GLU A 177 19.24 -37.28 1.02
N GLU A 178 19.02 -36.23 1.82
CA GLU A 178 19.95 -35.84 2.87
C GLU A 178 20.00 -36.90 3.97
N MET A 179 18.84 -37.46 4.34
CA MET A 179 18.75 -38.59 5.27
C MET A 179 19.49 -39.82 4.75
N GLU A 180 19.33 -40.17 3.47
CA GLU A 180 20.08 -41.27 2.86
C GLU A 180 21.59 -41.07 2.99
N VAL A 181 22.11 -39.86 2.72
CA VAL A 181 23.54 -39.57 2.87
C VAL A 181 24.02 -39.65 4.32
N VAL A 182 23.21 -39.17 5.27
CA VAL A 182 23.54 -39.31 6.70
C VAL A 182 23.69 -40.79 7.05
N VAL A 183 22.77 -41.65 6.61
CA VAL A 183 22.82 -43.09 6.89
C VAL A 183 23.99 -43.74 6.18
N LEU A 184 24.26 -43.42 4.91
CA LEU A 184 25.45 -43.89 4.19
C LEU A 184 26.72 -43.57 4.98
N LYS A 185 26.89 -42.32 5.43
CA LYS A 185 28.06 -41.90 6.20
C LYS A 185 28.17 -42.59 7.57
N ARG A 186 27.05 -42.89 8.23
CA ARG A 186 27.04 -43.74 9.44
C ARG A 186 27.48 -45.17 9.13
N CYS A 187 27.02 -45.74 8.02
CA CYS A 187 27.44 -47.05 7.55
C CYS A 187 28.95 -47.09 7.29
N TRP A 188 29.49 -46.04 6.66
CA TRP A 188 30.94 -45.88 6.48
C TRP A 188 31.67 -45.92 7.83
N LEU A 189 31.28 -45.05 8.77
CA LEU A 189 31.86 -45.03 10.12
C LEU A 189 31.77 -46.40 10.82
N ALA A 190 30.60 -47.03 10.82
CA ALA A 190 30.38 -48.33 11.45
C ALA A 190 31.28 -49.42 10.85
N ARG A 191 31.41 -49.46 9.51
CA ARG A 191 32.25 -50.43 8.80
C ARG A 191 33.73 -50.22 9.11
N TYR A 192 34.25 -49.00 8.97
CA TYR A 192 35.69 -48.76 9.16
C TYR A 192 36.13 -48.89 10.62
N TRP A 193 35.31 -48.46 11.58
CA TRP A 193 35.59 -48.75 12.99
C TRP A 193 35.50 -50.25 13.28
N GLY A 194 34.58 -50.99 12.66
CA GLY A 194 34.51 -52.45 12.79
C GLY A 194 35.72 -53.17 12.19
N LEU A 195 36.22 -52.72 11.04
CA LEU A 195 37.49 -53.20 10.45
C LEU A 195 38.68 -52.85 11.35
N ALA A 196 38.71 -51.64 11.92
CA ALA A 196 39.74 -51.24 12.85
C ALA A 196 39.80 -52.15 14.09
N VAL A 197 38.65 -52.55 14.65
CA VAL A 197 38.59 -53.54 15.74
C VAL A 197 39.18 -54.87 15.31
N LYS A 198 38.77 -55.41 14.15
CA LYS A 198 39.27 -56.71 13.64
C LYS A 198 40.78 -56.70 13.38
N LEU A 199 41.31 -55.58 12.89
CA LEU A 199 42.71 -55.41 12.50
C LEU A 199 43.59 -54.88 13.63
N GLY A 200 43.03 -54.57 14.80
CA GLY A 200 43.76 -54.03 15.95
C GLY A 200 44.24 -52.59 15.80
N ILE A 201 43.60 -51.80 14.92
CA ILE A 201 43.92 -50.39 14.68
C ILE A 201 43.17 -49.55 15.73
N CYS A 202 43.87 -48.62 16.39
CA CYS A 202 43.29 -47.76 17.43
C CYS A 202 42.50 -48.56 18.50
N ALA A 203 43.08 -49.65 19.00
CA ALA A 203 42.40 -50.64 19.84
C ALA A 203 41.76 -50.08 21.13
N ASP A 204 42.25 -48.94 21.62
CA ASP A 204 41.74 -48.22 22.78
C ASP A 204 40.37 -47.56 22.55
N ILE A 205 40.06 -47.17 21.32
CA ILE A 205 38.82 -46.45 20.97
C ILE A 205 37.96 -47.17 19.94
N ALA A 206 38.53 -48.06 19.13
CA ALA A 206 37.84 -48.64 17.98
C ALA A 206 36.57 -49.41 18.38
N LEU A 207 36.61 -50.13 19.52
CA LEU A 207 35.46 -50.90 20.00
C LEU A 207 34.28 -49.99 20.36
N SER A 208 34.52 -48.96 21.18
CA SER A 208 33.46 -48.05 21.62
C SER A 208 32.88 -47.24 20.46
N LYS A 209 33.74 -46.83 19.50
CA LYS A 209 33.30 -46.16 18.26
C LYS A 209 32.48 -47.07 17.37
N HIS A 210 32.92 -48.32 17.18
CA HIS A 210 32.19 -49.30 16.39
C HIS A 210 30.82 -49.60 17.00
N GLU A 211 30.71 -49.80 18.31
CA GLU A 211 29.44 -50.03 19.02
C GLU A 211 28.48 -48.85 18.83
N TYR A 212 28.98 -47.62 19.02
CA TYR A 212 28.19 -46.41 18.82
C TYR A 212 27.65 -46.29 17.39
N TRP A 213 28.52 -46.35 16.38
CA TRP A 213 28.09 -46.19 14.98
C TRP A 213 27.27 -47.36 14.46
N SER A 214 27.52 -48.58 14.93
CA SER A 214 26.71 -49.76 14.55
C SER A 214 25.32 -49.72 15.17
N SER A 215 25.14 -49.11 16.34
CA SER A 215 23.81 -48.89 16.91
C SER A 215 22.94 -47.97 16.03
N LEU A 216 23.57 -47.06 15.28
CA LEU A 216 22.93 -46.13 14.36
C LEU A 216 22.86 -46.65 12.91
N ALA A 217 23.59 -47.71 12.60
CA ALA A 217 23.69 -48.35 11.29
C ALA A 217 23.92 -49.86 11.45
N PRO A 218 22.88 -50.65 11.74
CA PRO A 218 23.02 -52.07 12.09
C PRO A 218 23.39 -52.98 10.89
N LEU A 219 23.14 -52.54 9.65
CA LEU A 219 23.53 -53.27 8.43
C LEU A 219 24.29 -52.36 7.46
N PRO A 220 25.55 -51.98 7.77
CA PRO A 220 26.29 -51.01 6.97
C PRO A 220 26.52 -51.44 5.53
N PHE A 221 26.91 -52.70 5.34
CA PHE A 221 27.24 -53.24 4.02
C PHE A 221 26.01 -53.31 3.13
N GLU A 222 24.95 -53.97 3.59
CA GLU A 222 23.69 -54.15 2.85
C GLU A 222 23.06 -52.82 2.44
N PHE A 223 23.08 -51.82 3.33
CA PHE A 223 22.48 -50.52 3.03
C PHE A 223 23.24 -49.78 1.92
N VAL A 224 24.57 -49.74 2.00
CA VAL A 224 25.40 -49.05 1.01
C VAL A 224 25.36 -49.77 -0.34
N THR A 225 25.45 -51.11 -0.35
CA THR A 225 25.35 -51.88 -1.59
C THR A 225 23.97 -51.76 -2.22
N SER A 226 22.89 -51.83 -1.43
CA SER A 226 21.52 -51.62 -1.93
C SER A 226 21.33 -50.22 -2.50
N SER A 227 21.88 -49.19 -1.85
CA SER A 227 21.84 -47.80 -2.34
C SER A 227 22.59 -47.65 -3.67
N GLY A 228 23.77 -48.28 -3.81
CA GLY A 228 24.51 -48.33 -5.07
C GLY A 228 23.76 -49.08 -6.16
N GLN A 229 23.11 -50.20 -5.84
CA GLN A 229 22.30 -50.98 -6.79
C GLN A 229 21.03 -50.24 -7.22
N LYS A 230 20.38 -49.50 -6.31
CA LYS A 230 19.27 -48.60 -6.62
C LYS A 230 19.73 -47.51 -7.60
N ALA A 231 20.83 -46.83 -7.27
CA ALA A 231 21.44 -45.85 -8.14
C ALA A 231 21.79 -46.45 -9.52
N LYS A 232 22.27 -47.69 -9.60
CA LYS A 232 22.50 -48.36 -10.89
C LYS A 232 21.21 -48.53 -11.72
N LYS A 233 20.12 -49.02 -11.11
CA LYS A 233 18.86 -49.35 -11.81
C LYS A 233 18.10 -48.12 -12.33
N GLU A 234 18.26 -46.97 -11.68
CA GLU A 234 17.58 -45.73 -12.08
C GLU A 234 17.91 -45.24 -13.51
N SER A 235 19.00 -45.71 -14.16
CA SER A 235 19.23 -45.39 -15.59
C SER A 235 18.30 -46.10 -16.56
N TRP A 236 17.75 -47.25 -16.18
CA TRP A 236 16.97 -48.11 -17.10
C TRP A 236 15.50 -47.69 -17.16
N ASN A 237 14.99 -47.07 -16.09
CA ASN A 237 13.57 -46.72 -15.95
C ASN A 237 13.16 -45.43 -16.67
N LYS A 238 14.08 -44.72 -17.32
CA LYS A 238 13.75 -43.48 -18.06
C LYS A 238 13.34 -43.74 -19.53
N SER A 239 13.44 -44.98 -20.03
CA SER A 239 13.17 -45.30 -21.44
C SER A 239 11.90 -46.11 -21.70
N GLU A 240 11.19 -46.62 -20.70
CA GLU A 240 9.94 -47.36 -20.91
C GLU A 240 8.81 -46.82 -20.03
N CYS A 241 7.86 -46.18 -20.72
CA CYS A 241 6.49 -45.94 -20.31
C CYS A 241 6.27 -45.05 -19.08
N ALA A 242 5.82 -43.83 -19.37
CA ALA A 242 5.03 -43.02 -18.46
C ALA A 242 3.74 -43.79 -18.09
N ASP A 243 3.78 -44.56 -17.01
CA ASP A 243 2.61 -44.91 -16.22
C ASP A 243 2.78 -44.29 -14.83
N ASP A 244 2.08 -43.17 -14.63
CA ASP A 244 2.10 -42.30 -13.45
C ASP A 244 1.28 -42.91 -12.28
N SER A 245 1.23 -44.25 -12.20
CA SER A 245 0.38 -44.98 -11.24
C SER A 245 1.14 -45.55 -10.03
N ASP A 246 2.48 -45.58 -10.07
CA ASP A 246 3.31 -46.19 -9.02
C ASP A 246 4.05 -45.17 -8.11
N ARG A 247 3.70 -43.88 -8.20
CA ARG A 247 4.22 -42.83 -7.30
C ARG A 247 3.78 -42.99 -5.83
N ASN A 248 2.92 -43.96 -5.52
CA ASN A 248 2.28 -44.12 -4.21
C ASN A 248 2.82 -45.27 -3.35
N ASN A 249 4.06 -45.72 -3.54
CA ASN A 249 4.66 -46.65 -2.57
C ASN A 249 6.15 -46.44 -2.19
N PRO A 250 6.61 -45.23 -1.81
CA PRO A 250 7.84 -45.07 -1.03
C PRO A 250 7.58 -45.01 0.49
N VAL A 251 6.34 -45.17 0.95
CA VAL A 251 5.94 -44.90 2.35
C VAL A 251 6.28 -46.05 3.32
N ARG A 252 6.63 -47.25 2.83
CA ARG A 252 6.78 -48.44 3.69
C ARG A 252 8.19 -48.85 4.07
N ASP A 253 9.24 -48.27 3.50
CA ASP A 253 10.64 -48.71 3.76
C ASP A 253 11.45 -47.71 4.59
N LEU A 254 10.79 -46.68 5.12
CA LEU A 254 11.42 -45.41 5.44
C LEU A 254 11.16 -44.92 6.87
N SER A 255 10.16 -45.49 7.53
CA SER A 255 9.98 -45.41 8.98
C SER A 255 11.13 -46.06 9.76
N ASP A 256 12.01 -46.79 9.07
CA ASP A 256 13.04 -47.67 9.63
C ASP A 256 14.47 -47.10 9.49
N LEU A 257 14.64 -45.89 8.95
CA LEU A 257 15.93 -45.19 8.97
C LEU A 257 16.20 -44.69 10.40
N THR A 258 16.81 -45.54 11.21
CA THR A 258 17.14 -45.38 12.64
C THR A 258 18.02 -44.15 12.96
N GLY A 259 17.48 -42.95 12.86
CA GLY A 259 18.01 -41.80 13.60
C GLY A 259 17.52 -40.45 13.11
N GLU A 260 17.30 -39.58 14.09
CA GLU A 260 16.88 -38.18 14.00
C GLU A 260 17.21 -37.49 12.67
N GLY A 261 16.17 -37.09 11.95
CA GLY A 261 16.27 -36.29 10.72
C GLY A 261 16.49 -34.80 10.96
N ASN A 262 17.37 -34.49 11.92
CA ASN A 262 17.73 -33.14 12.33
C ASN A 262 19.18 -32.79 11.93
N ILE A 263 19.50 -31.50 11.91
CA ILE A 263 20.85 -31.00 11.62
C ILE A 263 21.94 -31.60 12.53
N GLU A 264 21.60 -31.92 13.78
CA GLU A 264 22.51 -32.49 14.79
C GLU A 264 23.04 -33.87 14.39
N SER A 265 22.20 -34.67 13.73
CA SER A 265 22.55 -35.97 13.19
C SER A 265 23.64 -35.88 12.10
N MET A 266 23.53 -34.94 11.16
CA MET A 266 24.61 -34.70 10.18
C MET A 266 25.86 -34.18 10.86
N LEU A 267 25.75 -33.22 11.78
CA LEU A 267 26.92 -32.67 12.48
C LEU A 267 27.68 -33.74 13.26
N SER A 268 26.97 -34.65 13.92
CA SER A 268 27.56 -35.79 14.64
C SER A 268 28.31 -36.71 13.69
N VAL A 269 27.73 -37.02 12.54
CA VAL A 269 28.34 -37.84 11.49
C VAL A 269 29.57 -37.17 10.87
N GLU A 270 29.48 -35.88 10.53
CA GLU A 270 30.61 -35.09 10.02
C GLU A 270 31.77 -35.01 11.03
N MET A 271 31.45 -34.87 12.32
CA MET A 271 32.44 -34.94 13.39
C MET A 271 33.07 -36.33 13.48
N GLY A 272 32.28 -37.40 13.37
CA GLY A 272 32.76 -38.78 13.33
C GLY A 272 33.70 -39.05 12.15
N LEU A 273 33.32 -38.61 10.94
CA LEU A 273 34.16 -38.74 9.74
C LEU A 273 35.46 -37.95 9.87
N ARG A 274 35.39 -36.74 10.44
CA ARG A 274 36.59 -35.94 10.71
C ARG A 274 37.53 -36.62 11.70
N GLU A 275 37.00 -37.27 12.73
CA GLU A 275 37.78 -38.05 13.69
C GLU A 275 38.42 -39.28 13.02
N LEU A 276 37.64 -40.05 12.26
CA LEU A 276 38.13 -41.21 11.49
C LEU A 276 39.28 -40.82 10.55
N SER A 277 39.13 -39.69 9.84
CA SER A 277 40.13 -39.12 8.95
C SER A 277 41.37 -38.60 9.71
N SER A 278 41.17 -37.89 10.81
CA SER A 278 42.26 -37.35 11.63
C SER A 278 43.15 -38.44 12.23
N LEU A 279 42.58 -39.60 12.51
CA LEU A 279 43.29 -40.77 13.02
C LEU A 279 43.81 -41.68 11.91
N GLN A 280 43.54 -41.34 10.65
CA GLN A 280 43.93 -42.10 9.46
C GLN A 280 43.51 -43.58 9.51
N VAL A 281 42.35 -43.85 10.11
CA VAL A 281 41.85 -45.22 10.30
C VAL A 281 41.60 -45.88 8.94
N GLU A 282 41.03 -45.16 7.98
CA GLU A 282 40.81 -45.65 6.61
C GLU A 282 42.13 -46.07 5.95
N ASP A 283 43.13 -45.20 5.97
CA ASP A 283 44.45 -45.46 5.38
C ASP A 283 45.13 -46.67 6.05
N ALA A 284 45.04 -46.76 7.39
CA ALA A 284 45.58 -47.88 8.16
C ALA A 284 44.86 -49.19 7.86
N VAL A 285 43.53 -49.17 7.68
CA VAL A 285 42.73 -50.33 7.29
C VAL A 285 43.13 -50.81 5.89
N VAL A 286 43.24 -49.89 4.91
CA VAL A 286 43.66 -50.22 3.54
C VAL A 286 45.06 -50.84 3.53
N LEU A 287 46.01 -50.28 4.29
CA LEU A 287 47.36 -50.81 4.41
C LEU A 287 47.38 -52.18 5.09
N ALA A 288 46.60 -52.37 6.15
CA ALA A 288 46.52 -53.63 6.87
C ALA A 288 45.92 -54.73 5.99
N LEU A 289 44.79 -54.47 5.31
CA LEU A 289 44.18 -55.40 4.37
C LEU A 289 45.15 -55.83 3.26
N ALA A 290 45.84 -54.87 2.65
CA ALA A 290 46.87 -55.15 1.65
C ALA A 290 48.05 -55.98 2.22
N GLN A 291 48.43 -55.75 3.48
CA GLN A 291 49.45 -56.52 4.17
C GLN A 291 49.00 -57.94 4.49
N TYR A 292 47.72 -58.19 4.77
CA TYR A 292 47.17 -59.55 4.98
C TYR A 292 47.23 -60.43 3.72
N ARG A 293 47.29 -59.84 2.52
CA ARG A 293 47.65 -60.56 1.28
C ARG A 293 49.07 -61.13 1.30
N SER A 294 49.99 -60.53 2.06
CA SER A 294 51.44 -60.79 1.98
C SER A 294 52.00 -61.92 2.88
N PRO A 295 51.47 -62.32 4.06
CA PRO A 295 52.14 -63.28 4.94
C PRO A 295 51.67 -64.72 4.69
N HIS A 296 50.59 -64.94 3.92
CA HIS A 296 50.07 -66.27 3.57
C HIS A 296 50.69 -66.83 2.27
N PHE A 297 51.74 -66.20 1.75
CA PHE A 297 52.40 -66.57 0.49
C PHE A 297 53.35 -67.77 0.63
N ILE A 298 52.77 -68.94 0.92
CA ILE A 298 53.24 -70.16 0.27
C ILE A 298 52.04 -70.66 -0.55
N ARG A 299 52.02 -70.21 -1.82
CA ARG A 299 51.31 -70.87 -2.95
C ARG A 299 49.83 -70.48 -3.16
N GLN A 300 49.54 -69.22 -3.48
CA GLN A 300 48.31 -68.87 -4.21
C GLN A 300 48.50 -67.60 -5.07
N SER A 301 47.69 -67.53 -6.12
CA SER A 301 47.75 -66.65 -7.29
C SER A 301 47.85 -65.16 -6.94
N ILE A 302 48.61 -64.40 -7.72
CA ILE A 302 48.83 -62.93 -7.61
C ILE A 302 47.56 -62.07 -7.85
N SER A 303 46.38 -62.70 -7.91
CA SER A 303 45.14 -62.12 -8.43
C SER A 303 43.93 -62.27 -7.51
N GLU A 304 44.05 -62.94 -6.36
CA GLU A 304 42.91 -63.20 -5.47
C GLU A 304 42.92 -62.20 -4.29
N LEU A 305 41.86 -61.40 -4.19
CA LEU A 305 41.59 -60.51 -3.06
C LEU A 305 41.16 -61.33 -1.83
N SER A 306 41.42 -60.86 -0.61
CA SER A 306 40.76 -61.45 0.56
C SER A 306 39.24 -61.18 0.52
N ASP A 307 38.46 -61.95 1.28
CA ASP A 307 37.01 -61.75 1.37
C ASP A 307 36.69 -60.34 1.91
N GLU A 308 37.41 -59.90 2.95
CA GLU A 308 37.26 -58.55 3.52
C GLU A 308 37.61 -57.44 2.53
N GLU A 309 38.64 -57.65 1.71
CA GLU A 309 39.04 -56.71 0.66
C GLU A 309 38.04 -56.67 -0.49
N THR A 310 37.51 -57.83 -0.87
CA THR A 310 36.47 -57.94 -1.89
C THR A 310 35.22 -57.18 -1.44
N GLU A 311 34.78 -57.37 -0.20
CA GLU A 311 33.68 -56.60 0.37
C GLU A 311 33.99 -55.10 0.44
N ASP A 312 35.23 -54.71 0.79
CA ASP A 312 35.61 -53.31 0.88
C ASP A 312 35.59 -52.63 -0.50
N VAL A 313 36.05 -53.32 -1.54
CA VAL A 313 35.94 -52.85 -2.93
C VAL A 313 34.47 -52.67 -3.31
N LEU A 314 33.62 -53.69 -3.11
CA LEU A 314 32.19 -53.60 -3.44
C LEU A 314 31.48 -52.47 -2.68
N PHE A 315 31.83 -52.28 -1.41
CA PHE A 315 31.30 -51.21 -0.58
C PHE A 315 31.66 -49.82 -1.15
N LYS A 316 32.92 -49.62 -1.55
CA LYS A 316 33.40 -48.37 -2.15
C LYS A 316 32.86 -48.15 -3.56
N GLU A 317 32.73 -49.20 -4.37
CA GLU A 317 32.10 -49.12 -5.69
C GLU A 317 30.64 -48.68 -5.59
N ALA A 318 29.89 -49.24 -4.64
CA ALA A 318 28.51 -48.86 -4.38
C ALA A 318 28.41 -47.39 -3.92
N TRP A 319 29.31 -46.95 -3.03
CA TRP A 319 29.43 -45.55 -2.62
C TRP A 319 29.65 -44.61 -3.82
N LEU A 320 30.64 -44.93 -4.65
CA LEU A 320 30.96 -44.13 -5.84
C LEU A 320 29.79 -44.10 -6.82
N THR A 321 29.16 -45.25 -7.08
CA THR A 321 27.99 -45.34 -7.95
C THR A 321 26.85 -44.46 -7.45
N TYR A 322 26.59 -44.45 -6.15
CA TYR A 322 25.55 -43.61 -5.53
C TYR A 322 25.84 -42.12 -5.72
N PHE A 323 27.04 -41.66 -5.33
CA PHE A 323 27.38 -40.24 -5.39
C PHE A 323 27.51 -39.71 -6.82
N TRP A 324 28.06 -40.49 -7.76
CA TRP A 324 28.12 -40.09 -9.16
C TRP A 324 26.74 -40.06 -9.82
N ARG A 325 25.84 -41.00 -9.49
CA ARG A 325 24.44 -40.91 -9.92
C ARG A 325 23.78 -39.65 -9.39
N ARG A 326 23.98 -39.37 -8.10
CA ARG A 326 23.37 -38.20 -7.46
C ARG A 326 23.90 -36.89 -8.05
N ALA A 327 25.20 -36.81 -8.31
CA ALA A 327 25.83 -35.69 -9.00
C ALA A 327 25.20 -35.46 -10.39
N LEU A 328 25.02 -36.53 -11.17
CA LEU A 328 24.36 -36.47 -12.48
C LEU A 328 22.90 -35.98 -12.39
N VAL A 329 22.11 -36.48 -11.43
CA VAL A 329 20.70 -36.09 -11.24
C VAL A 329 20.58 -34.60 -10.90
N HIS A 330 21.50 -34.07 -10.09
CA HIS A 330 21.49 -32.69 -9.63
C HIS A 330 22.31 -31.72 -10.50
N GLY A 331 22.84 -32.19 -11.64
CA GLY A 331 23.63 -31.38 -12.57
C GLY A 331 24.96 -30.88 -12.00
N VAL A 332 25.53 -31.61 -11.03
CA VAL A 332 26.85 -31.32 -10.44
C VAL A 332 27.91 -32.05 -11.26
N GLU A 333 28.84 -31.30 -11.87
CA GLU A 333 29.92 -31.85 -12.72
C GLU A 333 29.38 -32.84 -13.78
N GLU A 334 28.30 -32.48 -14.49
CA GLU A 334 27.48 -33.36 -15.33
C GLU A 334 28.30 -34.27 -16.27
N ASP A 335 29.23 -33.69 -17.04
CA ASP A 335 30.08 -34.43 -17.99
C ASP A 335 30.95 -35.50 -17.29
N VAL A 336 31.52 -35.14 -16.13
CA VAL A 336 32.37 -36.05 -15.35
C VAL A 336 31.52 -37.09 -14.64
N ALA A 337 30.38 -36.69 -14.08
CA ALA A 337 29.48 -37.56 -13.38
C ALA A 337 28.91 -38.65 -14.31
N GLU A 338 28.56 -38.29 -15.54
CA GLU A 338 28.09 -39.26 -16.54
C GLU A 338 29.18 -40.28 -16.90
N GLU A 339 30.39 -39.81 -17.23
CA GLU A 339 31.52 -40.70 -17.57
C GLU A 339 31.85 -41.66 -16.42
N ARG A 340 31.93 -41.13 -15.19
CA ARG A 340 32.27 -41.94 -14.01
C ARG A 340 31.18 -42.92 -13.64
N LEU A 341 29.92 -42.51 -13.74
CA LEU A 341 28.80 -43.40 -13.49
C LEU A 341 28.75 -44.56 -14.49
N GLN A 342 28.96 -44.29 -15.78
CA GLN A 342 29.06 -45.34 -16.80
C GLN A 342 30.22 -46.30 -16.51
N PHE A 343 31.38 -45.77 -16.12
CA PHE A 343 32.53 -46.58 -15.73
C PHE A 343 32.19 -47.54 -14.58
N TRP A 344 31.61 -47.07 -13.48
CA TRP A 344 31.28 -47.92 -12.33
C TRP A 344 30.16 -48.93 -12.62
N ILE A 345 29.15 -48.52 -13.39
CA ILE A 345 28.07 -49.43 -13.83
C ILE A 345 28.64 -50.60 -14.64
N SER A 346 29.56 -50.33 -15.58
CA SER A 346 30.16 -51.36 -16.44
C SER A 346 31.01 -52.40 -15.68
N ARG A 347 31.60 -52.01 -14.55
CA ARG A 347 32.49 -52.88 -13.76
C ARG A 347 31.74 -53.70 -12.72
N SER A 348 30.64 -53.17 -12.18
CA SER A 348 29.83 -53.82 -11.13
C SER A 348 29.20 -55.17 -11.51
N GLU A 349 29.35 -55.64 -12.75
CA GLU A 349 28.86 -56.94 -13.24
C GLU A 349 29.90 -58.06 -13.11
N GLN A 350 31.15 -57.70 -12.80
CA GLN A 350 32.27 -58.64 -12.70
C GLN A 350 32.70 -58.81 -11.24
N SER A 351 33.43 -59.88 -10.95
CA SER A 351 34.03 -60.07 -9.62
C SER A 351 35.16 -59.05 -9.41
N PRO A 352 35.27 -58.42 -8.22
CA PRO A 352 36.32 -57.46 -7.94
C PRO A 352 37.71 -58.04 -8.11
N THR A 353 38.58 -57.30 -8.79
CA THR A 353 39.98 -57.64 -9.03
C THR A 353 40.92 -56.75 -8.22
N SER A 354 42.20 -57.13 -8.13
CA SER A 354 43.23 -56.29 -7.51
C SER A 354 43.38 -54.90 -8.15
N LEU A 355 43.01 -54.76 -9.43
CA LEU A 355 42.96 -53.48 -10.12
C LEU A 355 41.76 -52.64 -9.66
N ASP A 356 40.61 -53.26 -9.36
CA ASP A 356 39.43 -52.58 -8.80
C ASP A 356 39.75 -51.94 -7.44
N ALA A 357 40.51 -52.63 -6.60
CA ALA A 357 41.00 -52.07 -5.33
C ALA A 357 41.78 -50.76 -5.51
N VAL A 358 42.57 -50.61 -6.57
CA VAL A 358 43.28 -49.36 -6.85
C VAL A 358 42.33 -48.31 -7.45
N ASN A 359 41.38 -48.73 -8.28
CA ASN A 359 40.45 -47.82 -8.94
C ASN A 359 39.49 -47.19 -7.95
N VAL A 360 38.99 -47.93 -6.95
CA VAL A 360 38.08 -47.38 -5.93
C VAL A 360 38.76 -46.29 -5.11
N GLU A 361 40.03 -46.49 -4.71
CA GLU A 361 40.81 -45.45 -4.02
C GLU A 361 40.96 -44.20 -4.88
N ARG A 362 41.28 -44.38 -6.16
CA ARG A 362 41.37 -43.26 -7.11
C ARG A 362 40.03 -42.54 -7.27
N GLY A 363 38.93 -43.28 -7.35
CA GLY A 363 37.58 -42.73 -7.48
C GLY A 363 37.16 -41.92 -6.26
N LEU A 364 37.48 -42.40 -5.05
CA LEU A 364 37.20 -41.69 -3.80
C LEU A 364 38.03 -40.40 -3.70
N LEU A 365 39.30 -40.45 -4.08
CA LEU A 365 40.17 -39.27 -4.13
C LEU A 365 39.66 -38.23 -5.13
N GLU A 366 39.18 -38.66 -6.29
CA GLU A 366 38.59 -37.76 -7.29
C GLU A 366 37.29 -37.11 -6.78
N LEU A 367 36.39 -37.90 -6.20
CA LEU A 367 35.14 -37.42 -5.61
C LEU A 367 35.42 -36.36 -4.54
N ARG A 368 36.41 -36.61 -3.68
CA ARG A 368 36.88 -35.65 -2.65
C ARG A 368 37.53 -34.41 -3.27
N LYS A 369 38.36 -34.58 -4.29
CA LYS A 369 39.08 -33.48 -4.96
C LYS A 369 38.13 -32.52 -5.68
N LEU A 370 37.07 -33.04 -6.28
CA LEU A 370 36.03 -32.25 -6.93
C LEU A 370 34.99 -31.71 -5.93
N GLY A 371 35.07 -32.11 -4.66
CA GLY A 371 34.15 -31.64 -3.62
C GLY A 371 32.70 -32.02 -3.89
N ILE A 372 32.46 -33.16 -4.57
CA ILE A 372 31.12 -33.55 -5.04
C ILE A 372 30.09 -33.57 -3.91
N GLU A 373 30.44 -34.10 -2.73
CA GLU A 373 29.54 -34.12 -1.57
C GLU A 373 29.15 -32.71 -1.11
N GLN A 374 30.12 -31.78 -1.09
CA GLN A 374 29.86 -30.40 -0.71
C GLN A 374 28.97 -29.71 -1.74
N GLN A 375 29.26 -29.88 -3.03
CA GLN A 375 28.44 -29.31 -4.10
C GLN A 375 27.01 -29.85 -4.06
N LEU A 376 26.82 -31.15 -3.83
CA LEU A 376 25.51 -31.78 -3.66
C LEU A 376 24.74 -31.23 -2.45
N TRP A 377 25.44 -31.00 -1.33
CA TRP A 377 24.84 -30.37 -0.15
C TRP A 377 24.40 -28.94 -0.44
N GLU A 378 25.22 -28.15 -1.13
CA GLU A 378 24.90 -26.77 -1.52
C GLU A 378 23.72 -26.71 -2.48
N VAL A 379 23.65 -27.61 -3.47
CA VAL A 379 22.51 -27.70 -4.41
C VAL A 379 21.22 -28.06 -3.66
N SER A 380 21.28 -29.05 -2.76
CA SER A 380 20.13 -29.45 -1.92
C SER A 380 19.59 -28.30 -1.08
N ARG A 381 20.46 -27.37 -0.63
CA ARG A 381 20.07 -26.25 0.24
C ARG A 381 19.79 -24.94 -0.48
N LYS A 382 20.11 -24.83 -1.77
CA LYS A 382 19.93 -23.61 -2.57
C LYS A 382 18.47 -23.19 -2.70
N GLU A 383 17.53 -24.14 -2.76
CA GLU A 383 16.08 -23.85 -2.81
C GLU A 383 15.51 -23.36 -1.48
N ILE A 384 16.16 -23.71 -0.36
CA ILE A 384 15.76 -23.34 1.01
C ILE A 384 16.40 -22.01 1.44
N ASP A 385 17.36 -21.50 0.66
CA ASP A 385 17.95 -20.19 0.86
C ASP A 385 17.39 -19.18 -0.17
N PRO A 386 16.22 -18.57 0.09
CA PRO A 386 15.95 -17.28 -0.49
C PRO A 386 16.94 -16.32 0.15
N ARG A 387 18.16 -16.25 -0.40
CA ARG A 387 19.02 -15.08 -0.19
C ARG A 387 18.12 -13.87 -0.37
N PRO A 388 18.19 -12.85 0.51
CA PRO A 388 17.42 -11.65 0.28
C PRO A 388 17.94 -11.02 -1.02
N ALA A 389 17.26 -11.32 -2.13
CA ALA A 389 17.45 -10.70 -3.43
C ALA A 389 17.22 -9.18 -3.38
N LEU A 390 16.82 -8.66 -2.22
CA LEU A 390 16.71 -7.26 -1.87
C LEU A 390 18.08 -6.57 -1.67
N ALA A 391 19.17 -7.30 -1.40
CA ALA A 391 20.49 -6.66 -1.25
C ALA A 391 21.14 -6.28 -2.58
N LEU A 392 20.91 -7.05 -3.66
CA LEU A 392 21.47 -6.77 -4.99
C LEU A 392 20.65 -5.76 -5.81
N ALA A 393 19.35 -5.59 -5.51
CA ALA A 393 18.53 -4.57 -6.14
C ALA A 393 18.87 -3.16 -5.63
N ASN A 394 19.21 -3.02 -4.34
CA ASN A 394 19.54 -1.72 -3.74
C ASN A 394 20.91 -1.17 -4.15
N HIS A 395 21.86 -2.04 -4.52
CA HIS A 395 23.15 -1.59 -5.05
C HIS A 395 23.09 -1.19 -6.53
N LYS A 396 22.16 -1.74 -7.32
CA LYS A 396 21.95 -1.32 -8.72
C LYS A 396 21.23 0.04 -8.83
N LEU A 397 20.26 0.30 -7.95
CA LEU A 397 19.57 1.60 -7.92
C LEU A 397 20.45 2.74 -7.38
N SER A 398 21.36 2.46 -6.43
CA SER A 398 22.27 3.49 -5.91
C SER A 398 23.34 3.90 -6.92
N THR A 399 23.84 2.96 -7.74
CA THR A 399 24.86 3.25 -8.74
C THR A 399 24.33 3.97 -9.98
N GLU A 400 23.05 3.78 -10.34
CA GLU A 400 22.39 4.55 -11.41
C GLU A 400 21.99 5.96 -10.96
N SER A 401 21.72 6.18 -9.67
CA SER A 401 21.38 7.50 -9.12
C SER A 401 22.60 8.43 -9.01
N GLU A 402 23.79 7.90 -8.74
CA GLU A 402 25.04 8.69 -8.66
C GLU A 402 25.65 9.01 -10.03
N ALA A 403 25.27 8.29 -11.09
CA ALA A 403 25.74 8.56 -12.45
C ALA A 403 24.96 9.69 -13.16
N LEU A 404 23.90 10.23 -12.53
CA LEU A 404 23.00 11.25 -13.09
C LEU A 404 22.99 12.58 -12.31
N SER A 405 23.93 12.81 -11.39
CA SER A 405 24.10 14.09 -10.68
C SER A 405 25.33 14.87 -11.13
#